data_AF-A0A0R2NM06-F1
#
_entry.id   AF-A0A0R2NM06-F1
#
_cell.length_a   1.000
_cell.length_b   1.000
_cell.length_c   1.000
_cell.angle_alpha   90.00
_cell.angle_beta   90.00
_cell.angle_gamma   90.00
#
_symmetry.space_group_name_H-M   'P 1'
#
loop_
_entity.id
_entity.type
_entity.pdbx_description
1 polymer ?
#
loop_
_entity_poly.entity_id
_entity_poly.type
_entity_poly.pdbx_seq_one_letter_code
_entity_poly.pdbx_strand_id
1 'polypeptide(L)'
;MNFCVILIHQFEEFCFPGGGPAVSNIALAQHPVHPDRCPLNENNNMVINVCVGNIFYLLPVFFPQIGWLGLAPTLFGFMQLYVHGVTENRKLGTYYNGGLASVILGHVPLGIWYLLTAYHTGMLTIINILLAVIYIIFVAKVLMQWLGFKVLGNQNSPYPFDQTEMHRFHIDEKLAKKHEHD
;
A
#
# COMPACT_ATOMS: atom_id res chain seq x y z
N MET A 1 -13.14 4.80 10.33
CA MET A 1 -13.25 3.39 9.86
C MET A 1 -12.16 3.04 8.85
N ASN A 2 -11.91 3.84 7.81
CA ASN A 2 -10.86 3.56 6.81
C ASN A 2 -9.44 3.46 7.42
N PHE A 3 -9.16 4.20 8.49
CA PHE A 3 -7.91 4.07 9.25
C PHE A 3 -7.68 2.67 9.85
N CYS A 4 -8.70 2.02 10.40
CA CYS A 4 -8.53 0.66 10.94
C CYS A 4 -8.20 -0.34 9.84
N VAL A 5 -8.74 -0.12 8.63
CA VAL A 5 -8.47 -0.99 7.48
C VAL A 5 -7.01 -0.91 7.06
N ILE A 6 -6.42 0.30 7.01
CA ILE A 6 -5.01 0.41 6.62
C ILE A 6 -4.09 -0.28 7.65
N LEU A 7 -4.45 -0.30 8.93
CA LEU A 7 -3.70 -1.07 9.93
C LEU A 7 -3.80 -2.58 9.71
N ILE A 8 -4.98 -3.09 9.34
CA ILE A 8 -5.17 -4.50 8.98
C ILE A 8 -4.41 -4.83 7.67
N HIS A 9 -4.43 -3.92 6.70
CA HIS A 9 -3.69 -4.03 5.46
C HIS A 9 -2.18 -4.12 5.70
N GLN A 10 -1.62 -3.21 6.51
CA GLN A 10 -0.23 -3.29 6.95
C GLN A 10 0.07 -4.58 7.71
N PHE A 11 -0.85 -5.03 8.57
CA PHE A 11 -0.71 -6.33 9.23
C PHE A 11 -0.67 -7.48 8.22
N GLU A 12 -1.46 -7.45 7.15
CA GLU A 12 -1.42 -8.48 6.12
C GLU A 12 -0.12 -8.47 5.31
N GLU A 13 0.39 -7.29 4.97
CA GLU A 13 1.64 -7.12 4.21
C GLU A 13 2.87 -7.52 5.02
N PHE A 14 2.93 -7.15 6.30
CA PHE A 14 4.13 -7.31 7.11
C PHE A 14 4.05 -8.50 8.06
N CYS A 15 2.90 -8.82 8.64
CA CYS A 15 2.78 -9.87 9.67
C CYS A 15 2.20 -11.19 9.15
N PHE A 16 0.93 -11.19 8.72
CA PHE A 16 0.23 -12.42 8.31
C PHE A 16 -0.77 -12.18 7.15
N PRO A 17 -0.57 -12.79 5.97
CA PRO A 17 0.45 -13.80 5.67
C PRO A 17 1.88 -13.26 5.60
N GLY A 18 2.03 -11.92 5.48
CA GLY A 18 3.31 -11.26 5.28
C GLY A 18 3.78 -11.30 3.83
N GLY A 19 5.06 -10.99 3.64
CA GLY A 19 5.75 -11.07 2.35
C GLY A 19 5.78 -9.76 1.57
N GLY A 20 5.14 -8.69 2.04
CA GLY A 20 5.15 -7.36 1.42
C GLY A 20 6.57 -6.84 1.07
N PRO A 21 7.56 -6.94 1.98
CA PRO A 21 8.94 -6.59 1.66
C PRO A 21 9.53 -7.38 0.48
N ALA A 22 9.32 -8.69 0.45
CA ALA A 22 9.81 -9.56 -0.61
C ALA A 22 9.08 -9.32 -1.94
N VAL A 23 7.76 -9.08 -1.92
CA VAL A 23 7.00 -8.69 -3.12
C VAL A 23 7.58 -7.39 -3.70
N SER A 24 7.77 -6.37 -2.85
CA SER A 24 8.30 -5.08 -3.28
C SER A 24 9.73 -5.19 -3.81
N ASN A 25 10.61 -5.85 -3.07
CA ASN A 25 12.03 -5.84 -3.38
C ASN A 25 12.42 -6.87 -4.44
N ILE A 26 11.73 -8.01 -4.50
CA ILE A 26 12.10 -9.09 -5.42
C ILE A 26 11.18 -9.08 -6.64
N ALA A 27 9.86 -9.16 -6.43
CA ALA A 27 8.90 -9.32 -7.52
C ALA A 27 8.70 -8.03 -8.34
N LEU A 28 8.63 -6.86 -7.66
CA LEU A 28 8.38 -5.58 -8.31
C LEU A 28 9.66 -4.86 -8.74
N ALA A 29 10.72 -4.85 -7.92
CA ALA A 29 11.95 -4.12 -8.23
C ALA A 29 12.93 -4.86 -9.15
N GLN A 30 12.71 -6.15 -9.44
CA GLN A 30 13.46 -6.97 -10.40
C GLN A 30 14.98 -6.99 -10.16
N HIS A 31 15.45 -7.97 -9.39
CA HIS A 31 16.87 -8.29 -9.15
C HIS A 31 17.69 -7.22 -8.40
N PRO A 32 17.30 -6.81 -7.18
CA PRO A 32 18.18 -6.00 -6.35
C PRO A 32 19.41 -6.82 -5.94
N VAL A 33 20.56 -6.14 -5.82
CA VAL A 33 21.81 -6.75 -5.29
C VAL A 33 21.61 -7.17 -3.82
N HIS A 34 20.88 -6.36 -3.04
CA HIS A 34 20.54 -6.64 -1.64
C HIS A 34 19.02 -6.55 -1.40
N PRO A 35 18.27 -7.64 -1.64
CA PRO A 35 16.80 -7.66 -1.55
C PRO A 35 16.26 -7.42 -0.13
N ASP A 36 17.06 -7.63 0.90
CA ASP A 36 16.70 -7.40 2.29
C ASP A 36 16.67 -5.91 2.67
N ARG A 37 17.22 -5.02 1.84
CA ARG A 37 17.37 -3.60 2.20
C ARG A 37 17.18 -2.60 1.05
N CYS A 38 16.91 -3.08 -0.16
CA CYS A 38 16.68 -2.21 -1.30
C CYS A 38 15.71 -2.83 -2.32
N PRO A 39 14.77 -2.03 -2.87
CA PRO A 39 14.54 -0.61 -2.62
C PRO A 39 13.88 -0.26 -1.27
N LEU A 40 13.13 -1.18 -0.66
CA LEU A 40 12.59 -0.99 0.70
C LEU A 40 13.55 -1.52 1.76
N ASN A 41 13.52 -0.89 2.93
CA ASN A 41 14.20 -1.30 4.16
C ASN A 41 13.31 -0.93 5.37
N GLU A 42 13.62 -1.40 6.57
CA GLU A 42 12.73 -1.18 7.72
C GLU A 42 12.50 0.31 8.03
N ASN A 43 13.53 1.15 7.86
CA ASN A 43 13.42 2.57 8.11
C ASN A 43 12.48 3.28 7.13
N ASN A 44 12.68 3.07 5.82
CA ASN A 44 11.77 3.68 4.84
C ASN A 44 10.36 3.09 4.93
N ASN A 45 10.24 1.82 5.31
CA ASN A 45 8.97 1.18 5.53
C ASN A 45 8.20 1.84 6.69
N MET A 46 8.87 2.08 7.81
CA MET A 46 8.29 2.80 8.95
C MET A 46 7.85 4.21 8.55
N VAL A 47 8.68 4.96 7.83
CA VAL A 47 8.33 6.31 7.38
C VAL A 47 7.12 6.30 6.45
N ILE A 48 7.10 5.43 5.44
CA ILE A 48 6.02 5.38 4.45
C ILE A 48 4.71 4.87 5.08
N ASN A 49 4.76 3.81 5.86
CA ASN A 49 3.54 3.18 6.40
C ASN A 49 3.02 3.92 7.64
N VAL A 50 3.90 4.21 8.60
CA VAL A 50 3.50 4.82 9.87
C VAL A 50 3.43 6.34 9.76
N CYS A 51 4.45 7.02 9.26
CA CYS A 51 4.40 8.47 9.19
C CYS A 51 3.48 8.95 8.07
N VAL A 52 3.62 8.44 6.85
CA VAL A 52 2.86 8.94 5.70
C VAL A 52 1.48 8.28 5.63
N GLY A 53 1.42 6.95 5.58
CA GLY A 53 0.19 6.18 5.41
C GLY A 53 -0.80 6.41 6.56
N ASN A 54 -0.38 6.19 7.81
CA ASN A 54 -1.30 6.33 8.94
C ASN A 54 -1.80 7.76 9.08
N ILE A 55 -0.95 8.78 8.90
CA ILE A 55 -1.40 10.18 8.93
C ILE A 55 -2.40 10.44 7.80
N PHE A 56 -2.12 9.98 6.57
CA PHE A 56 -3.02 10.15 5.43
C PHE A 56 -4.42 9.59 5.69
N TYR A 57 -4.52 8.41 6.30
CA TYR A 57 -5.80 7.77 6.64
C TYR A 57 -6.45 8.29 7.93
N LEU A 58 -5.66 8.80 8.88
CA LEU A 58 -6.14 9.27 10.17
C LEU A 58 -6.58 10.74 10.12
N LEU A 59 -5.94 11.57 9.31
CA LEU A 59 -6.22 13.00 9.20
C LEU A 59 -7.73 13.35 9.02
N PRO A 60 -8.52 12.62 8.21
CA PRO A 60 -9.94 12.92 8.03
C PRO A 60 -10.79 12.68 9.28
N VAL A 61 -10.30 11.90 10.24
CA VAL A 61 -10.99 11.67 11.52
C VAL A 61 -11.03 12.95 12.35
N PHE A 62 -9.98 13.77 12.28
CA PHE A 62 -9.90 15.05 12.99
C PHE A 62 -10.57 16.20 12.23
N PHE A 63 -10.74 16.06 10.91
CA PHE A 63 -11.30 17.09 10.04
C PHE A 63 -12.42 16.55 9.13
N PRO A 64 -13.49 15.94 9.70
CA PRO A 64 -14.54 15.27 8.93
C PRO A 64 -15.33 16.20 8.01
N GLN A 65 -15.34 17.50 8.28
CA GLN A 65 -15.99 18.53 7.46
C GLN A 65 -15.25 18.84 6.15
N ILE A 66 -13.97 18.45 6.02
CA ILE A 66 -13.17 18.71 4.83
C ILE A 66 -13.31 17.52 3.87
N GLY A 67 -14.27 17.60 2.94
CA GLY A 67 -14.69 16.45 2.13
C GLY A 67 -13.59 15.75 1.33
N TRP A 68 -12.63 16.52 0.77
CA TRP A 68 -11.52 15.93 0.01
C TRP A 68 -10.53 15.14 0.87
N LEU A 69 -10.42 15.45 2.16
CA LEU A 69 -9.57 14.68 3.08
C LEU A 69 -10.10 13.26 3.27
N GLY A 70 -11.41 13.06 3.38
CA GLY A 70 -12.00 11.71 3.45
C GLY A 70 -12.07 11.01 2.10
N LEU A 71 -12.26 11.77 1.02
CA LEU A 71 -12.37 11.23 -0.34
C LEU A 71 -11.04 10.66 -0.84
N ALA A 72 -9.92 11.33 -0.57
CA ALA A 72 -8.59 10.90 -1.00
C ALA A 72 -8.20 9.47 -0.55
N PRO A 73 -8.18 9.12 0.75
CA PRO A 73 -7.87 7.77 1.22
C PRO A 73 -8.93 6.75 0.83
N THR A 74 -10.17 7.18 0.58
CA THR A 74 -11.21 6.30 0.04
C THR A 74 -10.87 5.85 -1.39
N LEU A 75 -10.56 6.81 -2.27
CA LEU A 75 -10.15 6.52 -3.65
C LEU A 75 -8.82 5.77 -3.71
N PHE A 76 -7.88 6.10 -2.82
CA PHE A 76 -6.63 5.38 -2.70
C PHE A 76 -6.84 3.92 -2.27
N GLY A 77 -7.78 3.65 -1.36
CA GLY A 77 -8.18 2.29 -0.99
C GLY A 77 -8.71 1.47 -2.17
N PHE A 78 -9.41 2.08 -3.12
CA PHE A 78 -9.78 1.41 -4.37
C PHE A 78 -8.58 1.15 -5.29
N MET A 79 -7.59 2.05 -5.32
CA MET A 79 -6.34 1.82 -6.06
C MET A 79 -5.60 0.58 -5.53
N GLN A 80 -5.66 0.33 -4.22
CA GLN A 80 -5.09 -0.88 -3.62
C GLN A 80 -5.71 -2.18 -4.17
N LEU A 81 -6.97 -2.16 -4.59
CA LEU A 81 -7.59 -3.32 -5.24
C LEU A 81 -6.91 -3.64 -6.57
N TYR A 82 -6.50 -2.61 -7.32
CA TYR A 82 -5.76 -2.83 -8.56
C TYR A 82 -4.32 -3.32 -8.28
N VAL A 83 -3.65 -2.77 -7.27
CA VAL A 83 -2.28 -3.18 -6.91
C VAL A 83 -2.27 -4.63 -6.42
N HIS A 84 -3.00 -4.95 -5.36
CA HIS A 84 -3.01 -6.28 -4.77
C HIS A 84 -3.84 -7.28 -5.59
N GLY A 85 -4.99 -6.87 -6.13
CA GLY A 85 -5.85 -7.78 -6.87
C GLY A 85 -5.30 -8.19 -8.23
N VAL A 86 -4.53 -7.30 -8.89
CA VAL A 86 -4.05 -7.51 -10.26
C VAL A 86 -2.53 -7.48 -10.34
N THR A 87 -1.89 -6.38 -9.94
CA THR A 87 -0.46 -6.14 -10.25
C THR A 87 0.46 -7.13 -9.55
N GLU A 88 0.34 -7.27 -8.23
CA GLU A 88 1.17 -8.16 -7.43
C GLU A 88 0.88 -9.62 -7.74
N ASN A 89 -0.39 -10.01 -7.76
CA ASN A 89 -0.83 -11.34 -8.13
C ASN A 89 -0.30 -11.78 -9.51
N ARG A 90 -0.34 -10.91 -10.52
CA ARG A 90 0.25 -11.21 -11.85
C ARG A 90 1.77 -11.35 -11.78
N LYS A 91 2.45 -10.57 -10.95
CA LYS A 91 3.91 -10.66 -10.77
C LYS A 91 4.30 -11.96 -10.07
N LEU A 92 3.54 -12.37 -9.06
CA LEU A 92 3.77 -13.59 -8.27
C LEU A 92 3.23 -14.87 -8.92
N GLY A 93 2.33 -14.77 -9.90
CA GLY A 93 1.63 -15.94 -10.42
C GLY A 93 0.63 -16.54 -9.42
N THR A 94 0.08 -15.71 -8.53
CA THR A 94 -0.86 -16.14 -7.48
C THR A 94 -2.21 -15.43 -7.61
N TYR A 95 -3.21 -15.91 -6.87
CA TYR A 95 -4.50 -15.25 -6.70
C TYR A 95 -4.61 -14.44 -5.40
N TYR A 96 -3.59 -14.54 -4.54
CA TYR A 96 -3.57 -13.88 -3.23
C TYR A 96 -2.16 -13.43 -2.86
N ASN A 97 -2.09 -12.31 -2.15
CA ASN A 97 -0.92 -11.68 -1.52
C ASN A 97 -1.35 -10.98 -0.22
N GLY A 98 -0.37 -10.63 0.62
CA GLY A 98 -0.62 -9.82 1.81
C GLY A 98 -1.16 -8.45 1.40
N GLY A 99 -2.31 -8.06 1.94
CA GLY A 99 -3.00 -6.81 1.64
C GLY A 99 -4.32 -7.05 0.91
N LEU A 100 -4.47 -8.14 0.16
CA LEU A 100 -5.66 -8.32 -0.68
C LEU A 100 -6.96 -8.53 0.12
N ALA A 101 -6.93 -9.25 1.24
CA ALA A 101 -8.14 -9.52 2.02
C ALA A 101 -8.64 -8.25 2.71
N SER A 102 -7.74 -7.48 3.32
CA SER A 102 -8.06 -6.17 3.91
C SER A 102 -8.64 -5.18 2.89
N VAL A 103 -8.19 -5.24 1.64
CA VAL A 103 -8.73 -4.41 0.56
C VAL A 103 -10.15 -4.84 0.17
N ILE A 104 -10.35 -6.13 -0.13
CA ILE A 104 -11.64 -6.66 -0.58
C ILE A 104 -12.70 -6.55 0.52
N LEU A 105 -12.34 -6.90 1.76
CA LEU A 105 -13.26 -6.97 2.89
C LEU A 105 -13.38 -5.65 3.66
N GLY A 106 -12.40 -4.75 3.51
CA GLY A 106 -12.35 -3.47 4.19
C GLY A 106 -12.48 -2.28 3.24
N HIS A 107 -11.42 -1.98 2.48
CA HIS A 107 -11.35 -0.73 1.70
C HIS A 107 -12.50 -0.60 0.68
N VAL A 108 -12.82 -1.68 -0.04
CA VAL A 108 -13.85 -1.67 -1.08
C VAL A 108 -15.26 -1.42 -0.50
N PRO A 109 -15.80 -2.24 0.42
CA PRO A 109 -17.16 -2.03 0.93
C PRO A 109 -17.30 -0.70 1.68
N LEU A 110 -16.28 -0.31 2.46
CA LEU A 110 -16.29 0.97 3.17
C LEU A 110 -16.17 2.15 2.22
N GLY A 111 -15.38 2.02 1.16
CA GLY A 111 -15.27 3.05 0.14
C GLY A 111 -16.57 3.24 -0.63
N ILE A 112 -17.27 2.15 -0.98
CA ILE A 112 -18.60 2.21 -1.61
C ILE A 112 -19.58 2.92 -0.69
N TRP A 113 -19.65 2.52 0.58
CA TRP A 113 -20.53 3.14 1.57
C TRP A 113 -20.22 4.63 1.77
N TYR A 114 -18.94 5.00 1.83
CA TYR A 114 -18.51 6.40 1.91
C TYR A 114 -18.94 7.20 0.68
N LEU A 115 -18.72 6.68 -0.53
CA LEU A 115 -19.08 7.38 -1.77
C LEU A 115 -20.59 7.57 -1.91
N LEU A 116 -21.39 6.57 -1.53
CA LEU A 116 -22.86 6.69 -1.48
C LEU A 116 -23.28 7.78 -0.49
N THR A 117 -22.70 7.78 0.70
CA THR A 117 -22.96 8.81 1.72
C THR A 117 -22.58 10.20 1.20
N ALA A 118 -21.38 10.34 0.64
CA ALA A 118 -20.87 11.60 0.09
C ALA A 118 -21.72 12.11 -1.08
N TYR A 119 -22.28 11.20 -1.90
CA TYR A 119 -23.22 11.55 -2.96
C TYR A 119 -24.52 12.11 -2.37
N HIS A 120 -25.14 11.42 -1.41
CA HIS A 120 -26.39 11.85 -0.79
C HIS A 120 -26.26 13.13 0.04
N THR A 121 -25.09 13.41 0.61
CA THR A 121 -24.82 14.64 1.36
C THR A 121 -24.32 15.80 0.49
N GLY A 122 -24.21 15.62 -0.84
CA GLY A 122 -23.69 16.66 -1.76
C GLY A 122 -22.21 16.97 -1.57
N MET A 123 -21.44 16.09 -0.92
CA MET A 123 -20.01 16.27 -0.64
C MET A 123 -19.14 16.03 -1.88
N LEU A 124 -19.64 15.30 -2.88
CA LEU A 124 -18.98 15.04 -4.16
C LEU A 124 -19.00 16.24 -5.11
N THR A 125 -18.47 17.37 -4.66
CA THR A 125 -18.24 18.54 -5.52
C THR A 125 -17.01 18.34 -6.40
N ILE A 126 -16.98 19.01 -7.55
CA ILE A 126 -15.82 18.99 -8.46
C ILE A 126 -14.53 19.41 -7.72
N ILE A 127 -14.62 20.44 -6.87
CA ILE A 127 -13.48 20.91 -6.08
C ILE A 127 -12.97 19.82 -5.13
N ASN A 128 -13.86 19.14 -4.42
CA ASN A 128 -13.45 18.08 -3.50
C ASN A 128 -12.79 16.90 -4.25
N ILE A 129 -13.32 16.54 -5.42
CA ILE A 129 -12.73 15.49 -6.26
C ILE A 129 -11.34 15.91 -6.76
N LEU A 130 -11.19 17.12 -7.28
CA LEU A 130 -9.91 17.62 -7.78
C LEU A 130 -8.86 17.69 -6.66
N LEU A 131 -9.21 18.25 -5.51
CA LEU A 131 -8.30 18.32 -4.36
C LEU A 131 -7.93 16.93 -3.83
N ALA A 132 -8.88 15.98 -3.82
CA ALA A 132 -8.60 14.61 -3.42
C ALA A 132 -7.59 13.95 -4.38
N VAL A 133 -7.76 14.12 -5.69
CA VAL A 133 -6.83 13.59 -6.70
C VAL A 133 -5.45 14.22 -6.58
N ILE A 134 -5.37 15.54 -6.43
CA ILE A 134 -4.10 16.25 -6.22
C ILE A 134 -3.40 15.71 -4.96
N TYR A 135 -4.16 15.53 -3.87
CA TYR A 135 -3.61 15.02 -2.62
C TYR A 135 -3.10 13.58 -2.76
N ILE A 136 -3.85 12.70 -3.42
CA ILE A 136 -3.40 11.34 -3.73
C ILE A 136 -2.11 11.35 -4.54
N ILE A 137 -2.04 12.17 -5.61
CA ILE A 137 -0.85 12.26 -6.45
C ILE A 137 0.35 12.74 -5.62
N PHE A 138 0.16 13.75 -4.78
CA PHE A 138 1.21 14.24 -3.90
C PHE A 138 1.71 13.14 -2.95
N VAL A 139 0.80 12.46 -2.23
CA VAL A 139 1.18 11.38 -1.30
C VAL A 139 1.87 10.24 -2.05
N ALA A 140 1.28 9.73 -3.12
CA ALA A 140 1.82 8.58 -3.85
C ALA A 140 3.14 8.89 -4.56
N LYS A 141 3.26 10.03 -5.26
CA LYS A 141 4.45 10.36 -6.07
C LYS A 141 5.56 11.00 -5.25
N VAL A 142 5.24 11.91 -4.34
CA VAL A 142 6.25 12.66 -3.59
C VAL A 142 6.62 11.93 -2.31
N LEU A 143 5.64 11.60 -1.48
CA LEU A 143 5.93 11.04 -0.15
C LEU A 143 6.25 9.54 -0.19
N MET A 144 5.52 8.76 -0.98
CA MET A 144 5.77 7.32 -1.08
C MET A 144 6.88 7.02 -2.09
N GLN A 145 6.72 7.38 -3.37
CA GLN A 145 7.69 7.02 -4.41
C GLN A 145 9.03 7.77 -4.28
N TRP A 146 9.02 9.10 -4.30
CA TRP A 146 10.26 9.87 -4.28
C TRP A 146 10.97 9.80 -2.92
N LEU A 147 10.30 10.17 -1.82
CA LEU A 147 10.92 10.14 -0.50
C LEU A 147 11.22 8.70 -0.07
N GLY A 148 10.23 7.80 -0.14
CA GLY A 148 10.36 6.43 0.33
C GLY A 148 11.37 5.58 -0.45
N PHE A 149 11.16 5.41 -1.75
CA PHE A 149 11.98 4.50 -2.55
C PHE A 149 13.28 5.13 -3.04
N LYS A 150 13.29 6.43 -3.37
CA LYS A 150 14.47 7.09 -3.97
C LYS A 150 15.38 7.77 -2.96
N VAL A 151 14.83 8.50 -1.99
CA VAL A 151 15.65 9.22 -1.00
C VAL A 151 16.07 8.29 0.15
N LEU A 152 15.13 7.48 0.66
CA LEU A 152 15.39 6.58 1.79
C LEU A 152 15.76 5.15 1.37
N GLY A 153 15.64 4.81 0.08
CA GLY A 153 16.12 3.55 -0.47
C GLY A 153 17.64 3.52 -0.52
N ASN A 154 18.27 2.51 0.07
CA ASN A 154 19.73 2.42 0.16
C ASN A 154 20.21 0.96 0.17
N GLN A 155 21.03 0.60 -0.82
CA GLN A 155 21.65 -0.73 -0.94
C GLN A 155 22.57 -1.06 0.25
N ASN A 156 23.07 -0.06 0.98
CA ASN A 156 23.91 -0.21 2.16
C ASN A 156 23.19 0.20 3.46
N SER A 157 21.84 0.16 3.47
CA SER A 157 21.09 0.54 4.67
C SER A 157 21.49 -0.31 5.88
N PRO A 158 21.69 0.29 7.07
CA PRO A 158 21.90 -0.45 8.31
C PRO A 158 20.60 -1.05 8.88
N TYR A 159 19.47 -0.84 8.21
CA TYR A 159 18.13 -1.30 8.63
C TYR A 159 17.57 -2.36 7.66
N PRO A 160 18.24 -3.50 7.45
CA PRO A 160 17.70 -4.57 6.61
C PRO A 160 16.45 -5.17 7.26
N PHE A 161 15.53 -5.67 6.44
CA PHE A 161 14.44 -6.53 6.93
C PHE A 161 15.01 -7.82 7.51
N ASP A 162 14.36 -8.32 8.55
CA ASP A 162 14.67 -9.63 9.10
C ASP A 162 14.49 -10.73 8.05
N GLN A 163 15.36 -11.74 8.08
CA GLN A 163 15.29 -12.84 7.11
C GLN A 163 13.97 -13.61 7.22
N THR A 164 13.43 -13.76 8.43
CA THR A 164 12.12 -14.39 8.63
C THR A 164 11.04 -13.62 7.88
N GLU A 165 11.09 -12.28 7.91
CA GLU A 165 10.14 -11.42 7.21
C GLU A 165 10.29 -11.54 5.69
N MET A 166 11.52 -11.60 5.19
CA MET A 166 11.81 -11.79 3.76
C MET A 166 11.34 -13.15 3.22
N HIS A 167 11.31 -14.20 4.06
CA HIS A 167 10.80 -15.52 3.67
C HIS A 167 9.29 -15.72 3.93
N ARG A 168 8.59 -14.72 4.51
CA ARG A 168 7.14 -14.83 4.75
C ARG A 168 6.40 -15.06 3.44
N PHE A 169 5.38 -15.91 3.56
CA PHE A 169 4.49 -16.27 2.46
C PHE A 169 5.19 -16.90 1.24
N HIS A 170 6.44 -17.37 1.38
CA HIS A 170 7.20 -18.12 0.38
C HIS A 170 7.22 -17.43 -1.00
N ILE A 171 7.51 -16.12 -1.01
CA ILE A 171 7.49 -15.29 -2.22
C ILE A 171 8.56 -15.76 -3.24
N ASP A 172 9.73 -16.10 -2.75
CA ASP A 172 10.84 -16.71 -3.51
C ASP A 172 10.41 -17.98 -4.24
N GLU A 173 9.77 -18.92 -3.54
CA GLU A 173 9.29 -20.18 -4.13
C GLU A 173 8.23 -19.95 -5.21
N LYS A 174 7.33 -18.98 -4.99
CA LYS A 174 6.28 -18.63 -5.96
C LYS A 174 6.86 -18.06 -7.24
N LEU A 175 7.87 -17.20 -7.12
CA LEU A 175 8.57 -16.64 -8.27
C LEU A 175 9.35 -17.71 -9.02
N ALA A 176 10.04 -18.61 -8.32
CA ALA A 176 10.76 -19.73 -8.93
C ALA A 176 9.82 -20.61 -9.78
N LYS A 177 8.69 -21.04 -9.20
CA LYS A 177 7.68 -21.85 -9.91
C LYS A 177 7.12 -21.15 -11.14
N LYS A 178 6.92 -19.83 -11.07
CA LYS A 178 6.43 -19.06 -12.22
C LYS A 178 7.44 -19.07 -13.37
N HIS A 179 8.71 -18.87 -13.08
CA HIS A 179 9.77 -18.87 -14.09
C HIS A 179 10.01 -20.23 -14.75
N GLU A 180 9.67 -21.34 -14.08
CA GLU A 180 9.70 -22.69 -14.68
C GLU A 180 8.60 -22.90 -15.74
N HIS A 181 7.55 -22.06 -15.73
CA HIS A 181 6.38 -22.19 -16.60
C HIS A 181 6.29 -21.10 -17.70
N ASP A 182 7.24 -20.16 -17.73
CA ASP A 182 7.37 -19.08 -18.74
C ASP A 182 8.39 -19.48 -19.84
#